data_AF-A0A925TW00-F1
#
_entry.id   AF-A0A925TW00-F1
#
_cell.length_a   1.000
_cell.length_b   1.000
_cell.length_c   1.000
_cell.angle_alpha   90.00
_cell.angle_beta   90.00
_cell.angle_gamma   90.00
#
_symmetry.space_group_name_H-M   'P 1'
#
loop_
_entity.id
_entity.type
_entity.pdbx_description
1 polymer ?
#
loop_
_entity_poly.entity_id
_entity_poly.type
_entity_poly.pdbx_seq_one_letter_code
_entity_poly.pdbx_strand_id
1 'polypeptide(L)' 'GKKMGTWEEYNDNRTLKSQGDFKNDEKKGTWKYFDVNGNVIKTETY' A
#
# COMPACT_ATOMS: atom_id res chain seq x y z
N GLY A 1 -18.06 7.01 1.08
CA GLY A 1 -17.66 6.20 2.25
C GLY A 1 -16.16 6.25 2.35
N LYS A 2 -15.61 6.39 3.56
CA LYS A 2 -14.16 6.54 3.77
C LYS A 2 -13.43 5.21 3.60
N LYS A 3 -12.22 5.22 3.06
CA LYS A 3 -11.36 4.04 3.04
C LYS A 3 -10.96 3.66 4.48
N MET A 4 -11.25 2.42 4.86
CA MET A 4 -10.87 1.84 6.14
C MET A 4 -10.40 0.40 5.96
N GLY A 5 -9.33 0.00 6.64
CA GLY A 5 -8.75 -1.34 6.61
C GLY A 5 -7.51 -1.45 5.73
N THR A 6 -7.06 -2.67 5.46
CA THR A 6 -5.89 -2.94 4.63
C THR A 6 -6.23 -2.72 3.15
N TRP A 7 -5.36 -1.97 2.48
CA TRP A 7 -5.46 -1.68 1.05
C TRP A 7 -4.21 -2.13 0.35
N GLU A 8 -4.42 -2.64 -0.86
CA GLU A 8 -3.40 -3.04 -1.79
C GLU A 8 -3.62 -2.27 -3.08
N GLU A 9 -2.61 -1.54 -3.51
CA GLU A 9 -2.58 -0.88 -4.80
C GLU A 9 -1.73 -1.72 -5.74
N TYR A 10 -2.25 -2.00 -6.93
CA TYR A 10 -1.57 -2.78 -7.96
C TYR A 10 -1.27 -1.87 -9.16
N ASN A 11 -0.13 -2.09 -9.82
CA ASN A 11 0.20 -1.44 -11.08
C ASN A 11 -0.65 -2.00 -12.23
N ASP A 12 -0.61 -1.37 -13.41
CA ASP A 12 -1.27 -1.86 -14.64
C ASP A 12 -0.89 -3.30 -15.01
N ASN A 13 0.34 -3.71 -14.67
CA ASN A 13 0.83 -5.06 -14.85
C ASN A 13 0.31 -6.07 -13.80
N ARG A 14 -0.66 -5.68 -12.98
CA ARG A 14 -1.22 -6.45 -11.85
C ARG A 14 -0.19 -6.85 -10.78
N THR A 15 0.95 -6.17 -10.74
CA THR A 15 1.95 -6.36 -9.69
C THR A 15 1.64 -5.47 -8.51
N LEU A 16 1.83 -5.99 -7.29
CA LEU A 16 1.62 -5.21 -6.08
C LEU A 16 2.55 -3.99 -6.12
N LYS A 17 1.99 -2.80 -5.93
CA LYS A 17 2.70 -1.52 -5.94
C LYS A 17 2.87 -0.99 -4.53
N SER A 18 1.80 -1.07 -3.74
CA SER A 18 1.85 -0.69 -2.34
C SER A 18 0.80 -1.41 -1.52
N GLN A 19 1.10 -1.61 -0.24
CA GLN A 19 0.19 -2.23 0.72
C GLN A 19 0.31 -1.52 2.06
N GLY A 20 -0.83 -1.26 2.70
CA GLY A 20 -0.88 -0.71 4.04
C GLY A 20 -2.32 -0.45 4.47
N ASP A 21 -2.49 0.09 5.67
CA ASP A 21 -3.82 0.37 6.20
C ASP A 21 -4.25 1.80 5.92
N PHE A 22 -5.52 1.97 5.57
CA PHE A 22 -6.19 3.27 5.62
C PHE A 22 -7.10 3.33 6.83
N LYS A 23 -7.15 4.49 7.46
CA LYS A 23 -8.14 4.82 8.49
C LYS A 23 -8.67 6.22 8.20
N ASN A 24 -9.96 6.31 7.87
CA ASN A 24 -10.61 7.57 7.51
C ASN A 24 -10.00 8.28 6.28
N ASP A 25 -9.67 7.52 5.22
CA ASP A 25 -8.98 8.01 4.01
C ASP A 25 -7.51 8.45 4.21
N GLU A 26 -6.99 8.31 5.44
CA GLU A 26 -5.59 8.60 5.74
C GLU A 26 -4.78 7.29 5.84
N LYS A 27 -3.57 7.30 5.29
CA LYS A 27 -2.61 6.21 5.45
C LYS A 27 -2.24 6.08 6.93
N LYS A 28 -2.33 4.86 7.47
CA LYS A 28 -2.00 4.57 8.86
C LYS A 28 -1.18 3.29 8.96
N GLY A 29 -0.31 3.23 9.97
CA GLY A 29 0.54 2.06 10.19
C GLY A 29 1.68 1.99 9.17
N THR A 30 2.14 0.79 8.90
CA THR A 30 3.30 0.57 8.03
C THR A 30 2.86 0.33 6.59
N TRP A 31 3.24 1.25 5.72
CA TRP A 31 3.07 1.18 4.28
C TRP A 31 4.31 0.61 3.63
N LYS A 32 4.12 -0.46 2.86
CA LYS A 32 5.18 -1.07 2.04
C LYS A 32 4.93 -0.73 0.58
N TYR A 33 5.99 -0.43 -0.13
CA TYR A 33 5.97 -0.21 -1.57
C TYR A 33 6.86 -1.24 -2.24
N PHE A 34 6.38 -1.76 -3.35
CA PHE A 34 6.97 -2.90 -4.04
C PHE A 34 7.37 -2.49 -5.45
N ASP A 35 8.45 -3.08 -5.96
CA ASP A 35 8.85 -2.93 -7.35
C ASP A 35 8.06 -3.86 -8.28
N VAL A 36 8.33 -3.79 -9.59
CA VAL A 36 7.67 -4.62 -10.61
C VAL A 36 7.91 -6.13 -10.42
N ASN A 37 8.99 -6.51 -9.73
CA ASN A 37 9.31 -7.88 -9.38
C ASN A 37 8.71 -8.31 -8.02
N GLY A 38 8.01 -7.41 -7.32
CA GLY A 38 7.38 -7.68 -6.02
C GLY A 38 8.32 -7.57 -4.82
N ASN A 39 9.52 -7.01 -4.94
CA ASN A 39 10.39 -6.78 -3.79
C ASN A 39 10.03 -5.47 -3.11
N VAL A 40 10.09 -5.45 -1.78
CA VAL A 40 9.88 -4.22 -0.99
C VAL A 40 11.05 -3.28 -1.23
N ILE A 41 10.76 -2.15 -1.88
CA ILE A 41 11.75 -1.09 -2.13
C ILE A 41 11.66 0.04 -1.11
N LYS A 42 10.52 0.19 -0.46
CA LYS A 42 10.30 1.25 0.52
C LYS A 42 9.32 0.80 1.58
N THR A 43 9.59 1.20 2.81
CA THR A 43 8.66 1.06 3.93
C THR A 43 8.55 2.41 4.63
N GLU A 44 7.33 2.89 4.84
CA GLU A 44 7.02 4.13 5.54
C GLU A 44 6.02 3.86 6.66
N THR A 45 6.12 4.56 7.77
CA THR A 45 5.18 4.42 8.90
C THR A 45 4.46 5.75 9.13
N TYR A 46 3.12 5.71 9.21
CA TYR A 46 2.21 6.86 9.34
C TYR A 46 1.29 6.76 10.57
#